data_AF-A0A7J4VEV1-F1
#
_entry.id   AF-A0A7J4VEV1-F1
#
_cell.length_a   1.000
_cell.length_b   1.000
_cell.length_c   1.000
_cell.angle_alpha   90.00
_cell.angle_beta   90.00
_cell.angle_gamma   90.00
#
_symmetry.space_group_name_H-M   'P 1'
#
loop_
_entity.id
_entity.type
_entity.pdbx_description
1 polymer ?
#
loop_
_entity_poly.entity_id
_entity_poly.type
_entity_poly.pdbx_seq_one_letter_code
_entity_poly.pdbx_strand_id
1 'polypeptide(L)'
;PVSGPALNLCGSCHKPVEITPDFAQSTNKTKVAKTNYHGIEVKEGKVTMANCSSCHGPHKIVNSEDASSAVNKKNLQKTCGNCHPGAGTDFVSGDIHKNPGKPVKAAAAKRETTSEEGGTSMVPVLLAIVGVVLIVGFIAMIIKKKKNAKAEN
;
A
#
# COMPACT_ATOMS: atom_id res chain seq x y z
N PRO A 1 -18.79 -13.25 -13.96
CA PRO A 1 -18.25 -14.63 -13.93
C PRO A 1 -16.87 -14.68 -13.27
N VAL A 2 -16.83 -15.13 -12.01
CA VAL A 2 -15.60 -15.35 -11.24
C VAL A 2 -15.13 -16.78 -11.52
N SER A 3 -14.30 -17.01 -12.54
CA SER A 3 -13.99 -18.40 -12.90
C SER A 3 -12.66 -18.57 -13.64
N GLY A 4 -11.57 -18.42 -12.89
CA GLY A 4 -10.46 -19.36 -13.03
C GLY A 4 -10.78 -20.64 -12.23
N PRO A 5 -10.46 -21.84 -12.71
CA PRO A 5 -10.86 -23.11 -12.09
C PRO A 5 -10.37 -23.28 -10.63
N ALA A 6 -9.20 -22.76 -10.29
CA ALA A 6 -8.63 -22.88 -8.94
C ALA A 6 -9.30 -21.96 -7.89
N LEU A 7 -9.78 -20.79 -8.30
CA LEU A 7 -10.38 -19.81 -7.36
C LEU A 7 -11.76 -20.29 -6.87
N ASN A 8 -12.50 -21.02 -7.71
CA ASN A 8 -13.84 -21.51 -7.38
C ASN A 8 -13.83 -22.70 -6.40
N LEU A 9 -12.84 -23.60 -6.47
CA LEU A 9 -12.81 -24.78 -5.60
C LEU A 9 -12.43 -24.43 -4.16
N CYS A 10 -11.33 -23.70 -3.96
CA CYS A 10 -10.89 -23.31 -2.62
C CYS A 10 -11.88 -22.31 -2.01
N GLY A 11 -12.34 -21.39 -2.85
CA GLY A 11 -13.24 -20.31 -2.48
C GLY A 11 -14.69 -20.71 -2.25
N SER A 12 -15.10 -21.95 -2.56
CA SER A 12 -16.45 -22.43 -2.24
C SER A 12 -16.62 -22.71 -0.74
N CYS A 13 -15.57 -23.26 -0.10
CA CYS A 13 -15.56 -23.60 1.32
C CYS A 13 -14.89 -22.53 2.20
N HIS A 14 -13.84 -21.84 1.73
CA HIS A 14 -13.16 -20.79 2.51
C HIS A 14 -13.85 -19.41 2.44
N LYS A 15 -15.15 -19.34 2.16
CA LYS A 15 -15.90 -18.06 2.13
C LYS A 15 -15.93 -17.44 3.53
N PRO A 16 -16.00 -16.10 3.64
CA PRO A 16 -16.36 -15.50 4.92
C PRO A 16 -17.76 -16.00 5.27
N VAL A 17 -17.86 -16.78 6.33
CA VAL A 17 -19.15 -17.16 6.93
C VAL A 17 -19.30 -16.30 8.17
N GLU A 18 -20.33 -15.48 8.22
CA GLU A 18 -20.72 -14.80 9.46
C GLU A 18 -21.39 -15.83 10.37
N ILE A 19 -20.59 -16.44 11.25
CA ILE A 19 -21.11 -17.24 12.37
C ILE A 19 -21.12 -16.31 13.60
N THR A 20 -22.03 -16.56 14.55
CA THR A 20 -22.11 -15.85 15.84
C THR A 20 -20.71 -15.66 16.46
N PRO A 21 -20.46 -14.56 17.21
CA PRO A 21 -19.13 -14.20 17.68
C PRO A 21 -18.39 -15.32 18.44
N ASP A 22 -19.13 -16.22 19.08
CA ASP A 22 -18.60 -17.35 19.85
C ASP A 22 -18.04 -18.50 18.99
N PHE A 23 -18.43 -18.56 17.71
CA PHE A 23 -17.98 -19.56 16.73
C PHE A 23 -17.42 -18.94 15.45
N ALA A 24 -16.93 -17.70 15.55
CA ALA A 24 -16.20 -17.04 14.48
C ALA A 24 -14.84 -17.72 14.25
N GLN A 25 -14.85 -18.88 13.59
CA GLN A 25 -13.64 -19.39 12.95
C GLN A 25 -13.25 -18.40 11.86
N SER A 26 -11.96 -18.07 11.80
CA SER A 26 -11.34 -17.24 10.75
C SER A 26 -11.50 -17.91 9.37
N THR A 27 -12.72 -17.95 8.84
CA THR A 27 -13.06 -18.42 7.49
C THR A 27 -12.81 -17.32 6.46
N ASN A 28 -12.48 -16.10 6.91
CA ASN A 28 -12.32 -14.91 6.07
C ASN A 28 -11.07 -14.90 5.18
N LYS A 29 -10.46 -16.06 4.90
CA LYS A 29 -9.24 -16.18 4.09
C LYS A 29 -9.49 -15.87 2.59
N THR A 30 -10.71 -16.02 2.10
CA THR A 30 -11.05 -15.69 0.69
C THR A 30 -11.37 -14.24 0.41
N LYS A 31 -11.71 -13.43 1.44
CA LYS A 31 -11.91 -11.98 1.24
C LYS A 31 -10.64 -11.33 0.71
N VAL A 32 -9.49 -11.90 1.03
CA VAL A 32 -8.20 -11.38 0.62
C VAL A 32 -7.86 -11.68 -0.84
N ALA A 33 -8.33 -12.82 -1.35
CA ALA A 33 -8.17 -13.18 -2.76
C ALA A 33 -8.86 -12.18 -3.71
N LYS A 34 -9.66 -11.23 -3.21
CA LYS A 34 -10.26 -10.16 -4.02
C LYS A 34 -9.53 -8.82 -3.88
N THR A 35 -8.46 -8.78 -3.10
CA THR A 35 -7.87 -7.52 -2.62
C THR A 35 -6.36 -7.45 -2.83
N ASN A 36 -5.64 -8.57 -2.87
CA ASN A 36 -4.24 -8.57 -3.28
C ASN A 36 -4.12 -8.67 -4.81
N TYR A 37 -2.98 -8.24 -5.35
CA TYR A 37 -2.74 -8.15 -6.79
C TYR A 37 -2.94 -9.50 -7.51
N HIS A 38 -2.35 -10.58 -6.98
CA HIS A 38 -2.54 -11.95 -7.48
C HIS A 38 -4.01 -12.34 -7.61
N GLY A 39 -4.79 -12.09 -6.56
CA GLY A 39 -6.20 -12.46 -6.50
C GLY A 39 -7.10 -11.63 -7.40
N ILE A 40 -6.83 -10.33 -7.56
CA ILE A 40 -7.56 -9.44 -8.50
C ILE A 40 -7.36 -9.94 -9.93
N GLU A 41 -6.12 -10.20 -10.31
CA GLU A 41 -5.75 -10.61 -11.67
C GLU A 41 -6.28 -12.00 -12.01
N VAL A 42 -6.26 -12.95 -11.05
CA VAL A 42 -6.92 -14.26 -11.21
C VAL A 42 -8.42 -14.11 -11.39
N LYS A 43 -9.06 -13.16 -10.68
CA LYS A 43 -10.50 -12.88 -10.82
C LYS A 43 -10.83 -12.30 -12.21
N GLU A 44 -9.92 -11.53 -12.80
CA GLU A 44 -10.03 -11.00 -14.17
C GLU A 44 -9.77 -12.07 -15.25
N GLY A 45 -9.44 -13.30 -14.85
CA GLY A 45 -9.27 -14.43 -15.76
C GLY A 45 -7.84 -14.65 -16.23
N LYS A 46 -6.84 -13.96 -15.64
CA LYS A 46 -5.42 -14.22 -15.94
C LYS A 46 -5.00 -15.55 -15.32
N VAL A 47 -5.08 -16.62 -16.10
CA VAL A 47 -4.80 -18.01 -15.66
C VAL A 47 -3.35 -18.28 -15.30
N THR A 48 -2.42 -17.43 -15.76
CA THR A 48 -0.99 -17.52 -15.45
C THR A 48 -0.64 -16.92 -14.09
N MET A 49 -1.59 -16.23 -13.45
CA MET A 49 -1.34 -15.55 -12.19
C MET A 49 -1.42 -16.51 -11.00
N ALA A 50 -0.58 -16.27 -9.99
CA ALA A 50 -0.56 -17.08 -8.79
C ALA A 50 -1.94 -17.10 -8.10
N ASN A 51 -2.40 -18.29 -7.75
CA ASN A 51 -3.68 -18.52 -7.09
C ASN A 51 -3.45 -19.18 -5.71
N CYS A 52 -4.54 -19.58 -5.04
CA CYS A 52 -4.49 -20.17 -3.70
C CYS A 52 -3.51 -21.36 -3.60
N SER A 53 -3.53 -22.27 -4.58
CA SER A 53 -2.68 -23.46 -4.57
C SER A 53 -1.25 -23.17 -5.00
N SER A 54 -0.98 -22.02 -5.63
CA SER A 54 0.39 -21.60 -5.97
C SER A 54 1.23 -21.35 -4.71
N CYS A 55 0.59 -20.91 -3.61
CA CYS A 55 1.26 -20.70 -2.33
C CYS A 55 1.02 -21.86 -1.35
N HIS A 56 -0.22 -22.34 -1.24
CA HIS A 56 -0.58 -23.37 -0.25
C HIS A 56 -0.38 -24.81 -0.73
N GLY A 57 -0.18 -25.01 -2.03
CA GLY A 57 -0.21 -26.33 -2.66
C GLY A 57 -1.64 -26.80 -3.00
N PRO A 58 -1.77 -27.78 -3.91
CA PRO A 58 -3.08 -28.34 -4.28
C PRO A 58 -3.58 -29.43 -3.33
N HIS A 59 -2.67 -30.11 -2.62
CA HIS A 59 -2.98 -31.20 -1.69
C HIS A 59 -2.05 -31.16 -0.47
N LYS A 60 -2.46 -31.82 0.62
CA LYS A 60 -1.71 -31.86 1.89
C LYS A 60 -1.40 -30.45 2.43
N ILE A 61 -2.40 -29.57 2.36
CA ILE A 61 -2.29 -28.20 2.88
C ILE A 61 -2.21 -28.29 4.40
N VAL A 62 -1.05 -27.93 4.94
CA VAL A 62 -0.77 -27.89 6.39
C VAL A 62 -0.83 -26.46 6.92
N ASN A 63 -0.88 -26.32 8.24
CA ASN A 63 -0.89 -25.02 8.92
C ASN A 63 0.33 -24.17 8.53
N SER A 64 0.22 -22.84 8.50
CA SER A 64 1.34 -21.95 8.18
C SER A 64 2.49 -22.05 9.19
N GLU A 65 2.20 -22.43 10.44
CA GLU A 65 3.23 -22.62 11.45
C GLU A 65 3.98 -23.95 11.31
N ASP A 66 3.46 -24.90 10.52
CA ASP A 66 4.14 -26.16 10.22
C ASP A 66 5.39 -25.88 9.36
N ALA A 67 6.54 -26.43 9.75
CA ALA A 67 7.80 -26.25 9.03
C ALA A 67 7.77 -26.82 7.60
N SER A 68 6.91 -27.80 7.32
CA SER A 68 6.70 -28.38 5.99
C SER A 68 5.80 -27.54 5.10
N SER A 69 5.12 -26.51 5.65
CA SER A 69 4.23 -25.65 4.89
C SER A 69 4.99 -24.75 3.92
N ALA A 70 4.57 -24.70 2.65
CA ALA A 70 5.12 -23.76 1.68
C ALA A 70 4.89 -22.29 2.10
N VAL A 71 3.88 -22.01 2.93
CA VAL A 71 3.61 -20.67 3.47
C VAL A 71 4.18 -20.45 4.88
N ASN A 72 5.04 -21.34 5.37
CA ASN A 72 5.79 -21.08 6.59
C ASN A 72 6.71 -19.87 6.38
N LYS A 73 6.84 -19.00 7.39
CA LYS A 73 7.69 -17.80 7.34
C LYS A 73 9.11 -18.09 6.85
N LYS A 74 9.67 -19.24 7.24
CA LYS A 74 11.03 -19.67 6.82
C LYS A 74 11.10 -20.13 5.36
N ASN A 75 9.96 -20.54 4.78
CA ASN A 75 9.87 -21.05 3.43
C ASN A 75 9.43 -19.98 2.41
N LEU A 76 8.95 -18.81 2.86
CA LEU A 76 8.38 -17.78 1.98
C LEU A 76 9.35 -17.29 0.91
N GLN A 77 10.64 -17.11 1.22
CA GLN A 77 11.64 -16.73 0.20
C GLN A 77 11.72 -17.75 -0.93
N LYS A 78 11.66 -19.04 -0.62
CA LYS A 78 11.63 -20.10 -1.62
C LYS A 78 10.30 -20.10 -2.39
N THR A 79 9.17 -19.97 -1.69
CA THR A 79 7.83 -20.01 -2.30
C THR A 79 7.59 -18.83 -3.24
N CYS A 80 7.90 -17.61 -2.79
CA CYS A 80 7.84 -16.42 -3.63
C CYS A 80 8.92 -16.45 -4.74
N GLY A 81 10.10 -17.00 -4.42
CA GLY A 81 11.23 -17.14 -5.32
C GLY A 81 10.97 -17.99 -6.56
N ASN A 82 9.95 -18.86 -6.53
CA ASN A 82 9.53 -19.62 -7.70
C ASN A 82 9.12 -18.72 -8.89
N CYS A 83 8.61 -17.52 -8.60
CA CYS A 83 8.22 -16.52 -9.62
C CYS A 83 8.97 -15.19 -9.49
N HIS A 84 9.49 -14.86 -8.30
CA HIS A 84 10.25 -13.63 -8.01
C HIS A 84 11.70 -13.96 -7.61
N PRO A 85 12.59 -14.25 -8.57
CA PRO A 85 14.00 -14.50 -8.28
C PRO A 85 14.62 -13.36 -7.48
N GLY A 86 15.34 -13.69 -6.40
CA GLY A 86 15.98 -12.70 -5.55
C GLY A 86 15.05 -12.01 -4.54
N ALA A 87 13.84 -12.54 -4.31
CA ALA A 87 12.94 -12.07 -3.25
C ALA A 87 13.62 -12.08 -1.86
N GLY A 88 13.98 -10.89 -1.39
CA GLY A 88 14.57 -10.67 -0.07
C GLY A 88 13.57 -10.82 1.08
N THR A 89 14.07 -10.75 2.32
CA THR A 89 13.25 -10.85 3.55
C THR A 89 12.19 -9.76 3.61
N ASP A 90 12.49 -8.55 3.16
CA ASP A 90 11.56 -7.42 3.19
C ASP A 90 10.40 -7.62 2.21
N PHE A 91 10.70 -8.20 1.04
CA PHE A 91 9.68 -8.50 0.03
C PHE A 91 8.67 -9.52 0.55
N VAL A 92 9.16 -10.60 1.18
CA VAL A 92 8.30 -11.69 1.67
C VAL A 92 7.59 -11.38 2.99
N SER A 93 7.95 -10.28 3.64
CA SER A 93 7.33 -9.84 4.90
C SER A 93 5.96 -9.18 4.69
N GLY A 94 5.54 -8.93 3.44
CA GLY A 94 4.24 -8.37 3.12
C GLY A 94 3.08 -9.28 3.56
N ASP A 95 2.01 -8.67 4.09
CA ASP A 95 0.80 -9.42 4.44
C ASP A 95 -0.02 -9.72 3.18
N ILE A 96 0.09 -10.95 2.69
CA ILE A 96 -0.57 -11.42 1.46
C ILE A 96 -2.06 -11.74 1.71
N HIS A 97 -2.47 -11.80 2.99
CA HIS A 97 -3.82 -12.07 3.47
C HIS A 97 -4.48 -10.85 4.14
N LYS A 98 -3.98 -9.63 3.93
CA LYS A 98 -4.72 -8.39 4.26
C LYS A 98 -5.08 -7.57 3.03
N ASN A 99 -6.24 -6.92 3.14
CA ASN A 99 -6.74 -5.91 2.22
C ASN A 99 -5.66 -4.79 2.10
N PRO A 100 -5.27 -4.31 0.90
CA PRO A 100 -4.20 -3.32 0.74
C PRO A 100 -4.57 -1.90 1.21
N GLY A 101 -5.58 -1.76 2.08
CA GLY A 101 -6.04 -0.48 2.64
C GLY A 101 -5.25 0.03 3.85
N LYS A 102 -4.16 -0.63 4.26
CA LYS A 102 -3.19 -0.02 5.18
C LYS A 102 -1.80 -0.12 4.57
N PRO A 103 -1.09 1.01 4.37
CA PRO A 103 0.31 0.95 3.98
C PRO A 103 1.05 0.12 5.02
N VAL A 104 1.72 -0.92 4.55
CA VAL A 104 2.69 -1.66 5.36
C VAL A 104 3.77 -0.64 5.67
N LYS A 105 3.73 -0.04 6.87
CA LYS A 105 4.88 0.69 7.38
C LYS A 105 6.01 -0.33 7.36
N ALA A 106 6.99 -0.10 6.49
CA ALA A 106 8.22 -0.86 6.45
C ALA A 106 8.66 -1.11 7.89
N ALA A 107 8.93 -2.38 8.21
CA ALA A 107 9.30 -2.82 9.54
C ALA A 107 10.29 -1.83 10.13
N ALA A 108 9.92 -1.28 11.28
CA ALA A 108 10.67 -0.25 11.97
C ALA A 108 12.05 -0.80 12.38
N ALA A 109 13.03 -0.68 11.48
CA ALA A 109 14.41 -0.56 11.87
C ALA A 109 14.52 0.74 12.67
N LYS A 110 14.75 0.55 13.98
CA LYS A 110 15.11 1.53 15.01
C LYS A 110 15.42 2.93 14.45
N ARG A 111 14.50 3.88 14.62
CA ARG A 111 14.85 5.30 14.62
C ARG A 111 14.08 6.00 15.72
N GLU A 112 14.84 6.34 16.76
CA GLU A 112 14.44 7.26 17.82
C GLU A 112 14.05 8.58 17.15
N THR A 113 12.77 8.93 17.18
CA THR A 113 12.30 10.23 16.69
C THR A 113 12.42 11.23 17.82
N THR A 114 13.64 11.66 18.07
CA THR A 114 13.89 12.98 18.63
C THR A 114 13.83 13.97 17.48
N SER A 115 12.79 14.81 17.48
CA SER A 115 12.77 16.17 16.91
C SER A 115 12.86 16.37 15.38
N GLU A 116 12.30 17.51 14.99
CA GLU A 116 12.51 18.32 13.78
C GLU A 116 11.55 18.13 12.59
N GLU A 117 10.62 19.07 12.54
CA GLU A 117 9.84 19.49 11.40
C GLU A 117 10.74 19.80 10.21
N GLY A 118 10.85 18.86 9.27
CA GLY A 118 11.78 18.96 8.13
C GLY A 118 11.16 18.60 6.80
N GLY A 119 9.88 18.93 6.59
CA GLY A 119 9.25 18.88 5.28
C GLY A 119 9.03 20.31 4.80
N THR A 120 10.01 20.92 4.14
CA THR A 120 9.89 22.24 3.52
C THR A 120 8.83 22.20 2.43
N SER A 121 7.57 22.34 2.83
CA SER A 121 6.49 22.73 1.93
C SER A 121 6.90 24.07 1.33
N MET A 122 7.05 24.15 0.02
CA MET A 122 7.40 25.40 -0.69
C MET A 122 6.26 26.44 -0.64
N VAL A 123 5.10 26.05 -0.12
CA VAL A 123 3.89 26.88 -0.03
C VAL A 123 4.10 28.18 0.76
N PRO A 124 4.66 28.19 1.99
CA PRO A 124 4.97 29.42 2.72
C PRO A 124 5.97 30.34 2.00
N VAL A 125 6.96 29.78 1.29
CA VAL A 125 7.96 30.58 0.56
C VAL A 125 7.32 31.27 -0.64
N LEU A 126 6.46 30.57 -1.39
CA LEU A 126 5.73 31.15 -2.52
C LEU A 126 4.78 32.27 -2.07
N LEU A 127 4.07 32.10 -0.95
CA LEU A 127 3.19 33.14 -0.41
C LEU A 127 3.98 34.39 0.04
N ALA A 128 5.16 34.21 0.64
CA ALA A 128 6.02 35.33 1.02
C ALA A 128 6.52 36.12 -0.20
N ILE A 129 6.93 35.43 -1.27
CA ILE A 129 7.41 36.07 -2.51
C ILE A 129 6.28 36.88 -3.16
N VAL A 130 5.07 36.31 -3.25
CA VAL A 130 3.90 37.03 -3.79
C VAL A 130 3.58 38.27 -2.95
N GLY A 131 3.63 38.16 -1.62
CA GLY A 131 3.43 39.29 -0.71
C GLY A 131 4.44 40.42 -0.94
N VAL A 132 5.73 40.11 -1.07
CA VAL A 132 6.79 41.11 -1.31
C VAL A 132 6.60 41.82 -2.65
N VAL A 133 6.24 41.10 -3.72
CA VAL A 133 6.01 41.71 -5.04
C VAL A 133 4.84 42.70 -5.01
N LEU A 134 3.75 42.38 -4.31
CA LEU A 134 2.60 43.28 -4.18
C LEU A 134 2.95 44.54 -3.37
N ILE A 135 3.71 44.40 -2.29
CA ILE A 135 4.12 45.53 -1.44
C ILE A 135 5.07 46.47 -2.21
N VAL A 136 6.08 45.92 -2.90
CA VAL A 136 7.02 46.73 -3.70
C VAL A 136 6.29 47.45 -4.84
N GLY A 137 5.35 46.77 -5.51
CA GLY A 137 4.52 47.37 -6.55
C GLY A 137 3.68 48.55 -6.03
N PHE A 138 3.09 48.40 -4.84
CA PHE A 138 2.29 49.46 -4.22
C PHE A 138 3.14 50.66 -3.79
N ILE A 139 4.33 50.43 -3.22
CA ILE A 139 5.27 51.48 -2.86
C ILE A 139 5.76 52.23 -4.11
N ALA A 140 6.11 51.53 -5.19
CA ALA A 140 6.52 52.14 -6.45
C ALA A 140 5.41 53.02 -7.06
N MET A 141 4.15 52.56 -6.99
CA MET A 141 2.99 53.33 -7.43
C MET A 141 2.82 54.64 -6.63
N ILE A 142 2.98 54.60 -5.29
CA ILE A 142 2.92 55.80 -4.44
C ILE A 142 4.07 56.76 -4.75
N ILE A 143 5.30 56.25 -4.94
CA ILE A 143 6.46 57.08 -5.28
C ILE A 143 6.25 57.75 -6.64
N LYS A 144 5.74 57.02 -7.64
CA LYS A 144 5.43 57.57 -8.96
C LYS A 144 4.33 58.64 -8.88
N LYS A 145 3.28 58.40 -8.09
CA LYS A 145 2.21 59.39 -7.84
C LYS A 145 2.74 60.67 -7.18
N LYS A 146 3.61 60.55 -6.17
CA LYS A 146 4.28 61.70 -5.52
C LYS A 146 5.21 62.45 -6.46
N LYS A 147 5.96 61.75 -7.31
CA LYS A 147 6.83 62.38 -8.33
C LYS A 147 6.02 63.16 -9.36
N ASN A 148 4.92 62.59 -9.85
CA ASN A 148 4.06 63.26 -10.82
C ASN A 148 3.38 64.50 -10.21
N ALA A 149 2.90 64.41 -8.97
CA ALA A 149 2.29 65.54 -8.26
C ALA A 149 3.28 66.69 -7.93
N LYS A 150 4.60 66.41 -7.92
CA LYS A 150 5.65 67.43 -7.75
C LYS A 150 6.13 68.02 -9.09
N ALA A 151 5.80 67.39 -10.22
CA ALA A 151 6.14 67.91 -11.55
C ALA A 151 5.10 68.91 -12.10
N GLU A 152 3.93 69.01 -11.44
CA GLU A 152 2.81 69.89 -11.81
C GLU A 152 2.70 71.16 -10.91
N ASN A 153 3.65 71.37 -9.98
CA ASN A 153 3.84 72.57 -9.15
C ASN A 153 5.24 73.13 -9.38
#